data_AF-A0A1Y4BN76-F1
#
_entry.id   AF-A0A1Y4BN76-F1
#
_cell.length_a   1.000
_cell.length_b   1.000
_cell.length_c   1.000
_cell.angle_alpha   90.00
_cell.angle_beta   90.00
_cell.angle_gamma   90.00
#
_symmetry.space_group_name_H-M   'P 1'
#
loop_
_entity.id
_entity.type
_entity.pdbx_description
1 polymer ?
#
loop_
_entity_poly.entity_id
_entity_poly.type
_entity_poly.pdbx_seq_one_letter_code
_entity_poly.pdbx_strand_id
1 'polypeptide(L)'
;MSFGAGSAGFVNAGVYHMTRATDEGTGTVQLCHIFRPSLLEDVGGRIAERCVRPLVEARGVELLSWDAGSPQDAWALDLFRESFELRSADGATYEMRLCALISEIWALAFEKARPLMGDGPAAHPTHRDLRFEKTRDFVHEHYAEAIGVADIAAAGCTSTRDCFRSFKDYVGMGPAQYVRE
;
A
#
# COMPACT_ATOMS: atom_id res chain seq x y z
N MET A 1 -7.42 4.03 11.47
CA MET A 1 -8.07 2.72 11.54
C MET A 1 -7.24 1.84 12.47
N SER A 2 -7.84 0.90 13.21
CA SER A 2 -7.13 -0.06 14.06
C SER A 2 -7.41 -1.48 13.58
N PHE A 3 -6.42 -2.36 13.65
CA PHE A 3 -6.51 -3.77 13.26
C PHE A 3 -6.27 -4.63 14.49
N GLY A 4 -7.24 -5.48 14.83
CA GLY A 4 -7.11 -6.45 15.91
C GLY A 4 -6.36 -7.71 15.44
N ALA A 5 -6.06 -8.60 16.38
CA ALA A 5 -5.52 -9.91 16.06
C ALA A 5 -6.47 -10.66 15.11
N GLY A 6 -5.92 -11.20 14.02
CA GLY A 6 -6.68 -11.92 13.01
C GLY A 6 -7.36 -11.05 11.95
N SER A 7 -7.31 -9.72 12.06
CA SER A 7 -7.76 -8.82 11.00
C SER A 7 -6.77 -8.80 9.83
N ALA A 8 -7.27 -8.44 8.64
CA ALA A 8 -6.43 -8.23 7.45
C ALA A 8 -6.75 -6.88 6.80
N GLY A 9 -5.81 -6.37 6.01
CA GLY A 9 -5.99 -5.13 5.28
C GLY A 9 -5.29 -5.16 3.92
N PHE A 10 -5.79 -4.34 3.00
CA PHE A 10 -5.18 -4.08 1.71
C PHE A 10 -4.90 -2.58 1.61
N VAL A 11 -3.63 -2.23 1.39
CA VAL A 11 -3.20 -0.86 1.11
C VAL A 11 -2.99 -0.73 -0.39
N ASN A 12 -3.64 0.24 -1.00
CA ASN A 12 -3.54 0.44 -2.44
C ASN A 12 -2.20 1.06 -2.85
N ALA A 13 -1.84 0.92 -4.12
CA ALA A 13 -0.63 1.51 -4.67
C ALA A 13 -0.67 3.04 -4.59
N GLY A 14 0.48 3.66 -4.30
CA GLY A 14 0.62 5.12 -4.24
C GLY A 14 -0.02 5.78 -3.01
N VAL A 15 -0.55 5.01 -2.06
CA VAL A 15 -1.14 5.50 -0.82
C VAL A 15 -0.05 5.75 0.23
N TYR A 16 -0.01 6.97 0.75
CA TYR A 16 0.84 7.32 1.89
C TYR A 16 0.23 6.77 3.18
N HIS A 17 0.96 5.91 3.87
CA HIS A 17 0.50 5.32 5.12
C HIS A 17 1.66 5.11 6.09
N MET A 18 1.31 5.02 7.37
CA MET A 18 2.19 4.60 8.46
C MET A 18 1.42 3.58 9.28
N THR A 19 2.08 2.50 9.67
CA THR A 19 1.53 1.52 10.61
C THR A 19 2.29 1.62 11.92
N ARG A 20 1.55 1.69 13.03
CA ARG A 20 2.11 1.74 14.38
C ARG A 20 1.40 0.74 15.26
N ALA A 21 2.17 -0.05 16.02
CA ALA A 21 1.61 -0.90 17.06
C ALA A 21 0.97 -0.02 18.16
N THR A 22 -0.27 -0.32 18.51
CA THR A 22 -1.04 0.43 19.52
C THR A 22 -0.90 -0.13 20.93
N ASP A 23 -0.34 -1.34 21.07
CA ASP A 23 -0.08 -1.99 22.35
C ASP A 23 1.43 -1.99 22.63
N GLU A 24 1.80 -1.63 23.86
CA GLU A 24 3.17 -1.63 24.37
C GLU A 24 3.57 -3.00 25.00
N GLY A 25 2.62 -3.94 25.16
CA GLY A 25 2.79 -5.12 26.03
C GLY A 25 2.84 -6.50 25.37
N THR A 26 2.07 -6.78 24.31
CA THR A 26 1.90 -8.18 23.82
C THR A 26 2.67 -8.55 22.55
N GLY A 27 3.33 -7.59 21.90
CA GLY A 27 4.07 -7.82 20.66
C GLY A 27 3.14 -8.08 19.48
N THR A 28 3.16 -7.19 18.48
CA THR A 28 2.36 -7.35 17.26
C THR A 28 3.20 -8.01 16.17
N VAL A 29 2.72 -9.11 15.61
CA VAL A 29 3.27 -9.69 14.38
C VAL A 29 2.41 -9.23 13.21
N GLN A 30 2.99 -8.40 12.35
CA GLN A 30 2.38 -7.99 11.08
C GLN A 30 3.05 -8.74 9.94
N LEU A 31 2.26 -9.47 9.15
CA LEU A 31 2.72 -10.16 7.95
C LEU A 31 2.24 -9.37 6.73
N CYS A 32 3.15 -9.14 5.77
CA CYS A 32 2.87 -8.33 4.59
C CYS A 32 3.33 -9.06 3.33
N HIS A 33 2.44 -9.15 2.34
CA HIS A 33 2.81 -9.39 0.95
C HIS A 33 2.97 -8.05 0.25
N ILE A 34 4.16 -7.76 -0.27
CA ILE A 34 4.43 -6.58 -1.10
C ILE A 34 4.80 -7.09 -2.48
N PHE A 35 4.02 -6.71 -3.48
CA PHE A 35 4.19 -7.16 -4.86
C PHE A 35 3.89 -6.05 -5.86
N ARG A 36 4.42 -6.18 -7.07
CA ARG A 36 4.09 -5.29 -8.19
C ARG A 36 2.80 -5.75 -8.87
N PRO A 37 2.00 -4.84 -9.47
CA PRO A 37 0.82 -5.21 -10.26
C PRO A 37 1.10 -6.28 -11.33
N SER A 38 2.32 -6.28 -11.88
CA SER A 38 2.82 -7.26 -12.85
C SER A 38 2.78 -8.72 -12.38
N LEU A 39 2.59 -8.98 -11.08
CA LEU A 39 2.37 -10.33 -10.55
C LEU A 39 1.02 -10.91 -11.02
N LEU A 40 0.01 -10.06 -11.21
CA LEU A 40 -1.37 -10.46 -11.47
C LEU A 40 -1.83 -10.16 -12.91
N GLU A 41 -1.10 -9.29 -13.61
CA GLU A 41 -1.55 -8.75 -14.88
C GLU A 41 -1.03 -9.56 -16.07
N ASP A 42 -1.89 -9.73 -17.08
CA ASP A 42 -1.46 -10.03 -18.43
C ASP A 42 -1.06 -8.71 -19.09
N VAL A 43 0.23 -8.46 -19.33
CA VAL A 43 0.71 -7.15 -19.79
C VAL A 43 -0.05 -6.69 -21.06
N GLY A 44 -0.79 -5.59 -20.93
CA GLY A 44 -1.63 -5.02 -22.01
C GLY A 44 -2.89 -5.82 -22.35
N GLY A 45 -3.23 -6.84 -21.56
CA GLY A 45 -4.36 -7.73 -21.76
C GLY A 45 -5.55 -7.45 -20.85
N ARG A 46 -6.51 -8.37 -20.85
CA ARG A 46 -7.85 -8.11 -20.30
C ARG A 46 -7.88 -8.10 -18.78
N ILE A 47 -7.04 -8.90 -18.12
CA ILE A 47 -6.96 -8.94 -16.65
C ILE A 47 -6.34 -7.63 -16.16
N ALA A 48 -5.28 -7.17 -16.82
CA ALA A 48 -4.67 -5.87 -16.57
C ALA A 48 -5.72 -4.76 -16.64
N GLU A 49 -6.46 -4.66 -17.75
CA GLU A 49 -7.38 -3.54 -17.98
C GLU A 49 -8.64 -3.55 -17.12
N ARG A 50 -9.19 -4.72 -16.80
CA ARG A 50 -10.50 -4.84 -16.14
C ARG A 50 -10.44 -5.13 -14.66
N CYS A 51 -9.36 -5.77 -14.20
CA CYS A 51 -9.27 -6.28 -12.82
C CYS A 51 -8.15 -5.60 -12.03
N VAL A 52 -7.02 -5.30 -12.67
CA VAL A 52 -5.85 -4.73 -11.96
C VAL A 52 -5.87 -3.20 -12.01
N ARG A 53 -5.82 -2.61 -13.22
CA ARG A 53 -5.71 -1.16 -13.43
C ARG A 53 -6.79 -0.34 -12.69
N PRO A 54 -8.08 -0.71 -12.69
CA PRO A 54 -9.10 0.12 -12.04
C PRO A 54 -8.90 0.25 -10.53
N LEU A 55 -8.46 -0.81 -9.84
CA LEU A 55 -8.15 -0.74 -8.41
C LEU A 55 -6.87 0.05 -8.15
N VAL A 56 -5.80 -0.21 -8.92
CA VAL A 56 -4.52 0.52 -8.80
C VAL A 56 -4.70 2.02 -9.01
N GLU A 57 -5.56 2.43 -9.95
CA GLU A 57 -5.79 3.84 -10.28
C GLU A 57 -6.84 4.50 -9.37
N ALA A 58 -7.61 3.73 -8.60
CA ALA A 58 -8.61 4.24 -7.68
C ALA A 58 -7.95 4.85 -6.42
N ARG A 59 -7.31 6.01 -6.57
CA ARG A 59 -6.62 6.74 -5.49
C ARG A 59 -7.51 7.09 -4.30
N GLY A 60 -8.83 7.16 -4.48
CA GLY A 60 -9.79 7.35 -3.38
C GLY A 60 -10.01 6.11 -2.50
N VAL A 61 -9.59 4.94 -2.97
CA VAL A 61 -9.61 3.68 -2.21
C VAL A 61 -8.20 3.46 -1.65
N GLU A 62 -7.96 4.02 -0.48
CA GLU A 62 -6.63 3.98 0.14
C GLU A 62 -6.37 2.67 0.89
N LEU A 63 -7.36 2.26 1.70
CA LEU A 63 -7.26 1.13 2.62
C LEU A 63 -8.59 0.37 2.65
N LEU A 64 -8.52 -0.95 2.49
CA LEU A 64 -9.62 -1.87 2.76
C LEU A 64 -9.29 -2.71 3.99
N SER A 65 -10.31 -3.07 4.77
CA SER A 65 -10.16 -3.90 5.96
C SER A 65 -11.11 -5.10 5.95
N TRP A 66 -10.67 -6.18 6.57
CA TRP A 66 -11.46 -7.36 6.90
C TRP A 66 -11.35 -7.61 8.40
N ASP A 67 -12.51 -7.65 9.05
CA ASP A 67 -12.62 -7.69 10.50
C ASP A 67 -12.76 -9.12 11.02
N ALA A 68 -11.95 -9.49 12.03
CA ALA A 68 -11.95 -10.83 12.61
C ALA A 68 -13.26 -11.19 13.32
N GLY A 69 -14.03 -10.19 13.77
CA GLY A 69 -15.34 -10.37 14.39
C GLY A 69 -16.48 -10.46 13.39
N SER A 70 -16.24 -10.24 12.09
CA SER A 70 -17.26 -10.27 11.04
C SER A 70 -17.31 -11.64 10.36
N PRO A 71 -18.42 -12.41 10.47
CA PRO A 71 -18.56 -13.69 9.78
C PRO A 71 -18.49 -13.56 8.25
N GLN A 72 -18.81 -12.38 7.70
CA GLN A 72 -18.78 -12.11 6.26
C GLN A 72 -17.33 -12.01 5.75
N ASP A 73 -16.40 -11.65 6.62
CA ASP A 73 -14.98 -11.50 6.28
C ASP A 73 -14.18 -12.80 6.51
N ALA A 74 -14.76 -13.80 7.19
CA ALA A 74 -14.06 -15.03 7.59
C ALA A 74 -13.36 -15.74 6.43
N TRP A 75 -14.05 -15.89 5.29
CA TRP A 75 -13.47 -16.49 4.07
C TRP A 75 -12.23 -15.73 3.58
N ALA A 76 -12.31 -14.40 3.54
CA ALA A 76 -11.18 -13.58 3.12
C ALA A 76 -9.99 -13.76 4.07
N LEU A 77 -10.25 -13.77 5.38
CA LEU A 77 -9.22 -13.96 6.40
C LEU A 77 -8.56 -15.35 6.33
N ASP A 78 -9.30 -16.39 5.92
CA ASP A 78 -8.74 -17.72 5.68
C ASP A 78 -7.75 -17.70 4.50
N LEU A 79 -8.09 -17.03 3.38
CA LEU A 79 -7.18 -16.86 2.25
C LEU A 79 -5.89 -16.11 2.63
N PHE A 80 -6.02 -15.03 3.42
CA PHE A 80 -4.85 -14.31 3.92
C PHE A 80 -3.95 -15.24 4.76
N ARG A 81 -4.54 -16.00 5.70
CA ARG A 81 -3.78 -16.95 6.53
C ARG A 81 -3.07 -18.00 5.68
N GLU A 82 -3.79 -18.64 4.77
CA GLU A 82 -3.22 -19.67 3.88
C GLU A 82 -2.05 -19.12 3.05
N SER A 83 -2.17 -17.89 2.54
CA SER A 83 -1.11 -17.25 1.75
C SER A 83 0.20 -17.06 2.52
N PHE A 84 0.14 -16.87 3.85
CA PHE A 84 1.31 -16.73 4.71
C PHE A 84 1.80 -18.05 5.30
N GLU A 85 1.01 -19.10 5.21
CA GLU A 85 1.39 -20.47 5.60
C GLU A 85 2.19 -21.17 4.52
N LEU A 86 2.00 -20.83 3.24
CA LEU A 86 2.81 -21.35 2.13
C LEU A 86 4.31 -21.07 2.34
N ARG A 87 5.13 -22.11 2.15
CA ARG A 87 6.59 -22.09 2.28
C ARG A 87 7.24 -22.56 0.98
N SER A 88 8.47 -22.10 0.75
CA SER A 88 9.32 -22.62 -0.33
C SER A 88 9.61 -24.12 -0.19
N ALA A 89 9.52 -24.66 1.03
CA ALA A 89 9.64 -26.09 1.31
C ALA A 89 8.46 -26.93 0.77
N ASP A 90 7.32 -26.31 0.42
CA ASP A 90 6.11 -27.01 -0.05
C ASP A 90 6.21 -27.49 -1.51
N GLY A 91 7.35 -27.26 -2.16
CA GLY A 91 7.70 -27.80 -3.47
C GLY A 91 7.97 -26.71 -4.52
N ALA A 92 8.42 -27.17 -5.69
CA ALA A 92 8.90 -26.29 -6.77
C ALA A 92 7.84 -25.34 -7.36
N THR A 93 6.55 -25.56 -7.09
CA THR A 93 5.44 -24.76 -7.62
C THR A 93 4.76 -23.91 -6.54
N TYR A 94 5.37 -23.72 -5.36
CA TYR A 94 4.74 -22.95 -4.27
C TYR A 94 4.40 -21.51 -4.72
N GLU A 95 5.24 -20.89 -5.54
CA GLU A 95 5.01 -19.54 -6.06
C GLU A 95 3.73 -19.47 -6.91
N MET A 96 3.46 -20.49 -7.72
CA MET A 96 2.22 -20.55 -8.51
C MET A 96 0.98 -20.64 -7.61
N ARG A 97 1.07 -21.38 -6.50
CA ARG A 97 -0.02 -21.47 -5.50
C ARG A 97 -0.21 -20.13 -4.78
N LEU A 98 0.89 -19.47 -4.41
CA LEU A 98 0.83 -18.14 -3.82
C LEU A 98 0.21 -17.13 -4.78
N CYS A 99 0.59 -17.12 -6.06
CA CYS A 99 -0.02 -16.26 -7.07
C CYS A 99 -1.53 -16.50 -7.20
N ALA A 100 -1.99 -17.75 -7.10
CA ALA A 100 -3.41 -18.06 -7.12
C ALA A 100 -4.15 -17.47 -5.90
N LEU A 101 -3.61 -17.63 -4.69
CA LEU A 101 -4.18 -17.03 -3.47
C LEU A 101 -4.18 -15.50 -3.52
N ILE A 102 -3.10 -14.87 -3.99
CA ILE A 102 -3.04 -13.41 -4.14
C ILE A 102 -4.07 -12.95 -5.19
N SER A 103 -4.30 -13.71 -6.27
CA SER A 103 -5.34 -13.40 -7.26
C SER A 103 -6.75 -13.44 -6.67
N GLU A 104 -7.05 -14.41 -5.81
CA GLU A 104 -8.33 -14.49 -5.08
C GLU A 104 -8.50 -13.33 -4.09
N ILE A 105 -7.46 -13.02 -3.31
CA ILE A 105 -7.45 -11.87 -2.40
C ILE A 105 -7.66 -10.56 -3.18
N TRP A 106 -7.03 -10.43 -4.35
CA TRP A 106 -7.21 -9.27 -5.22
C TRP A 106 -8.64 -9.15 -5.73
N ALA A 107 -9.27 -10.24 -6.15
CA ALA A 107 -10.67 -10.24 -6.58
C ALA A 107 -11.61 -9.79 -5.46
N LEU A 108 -11.37 -10.25 -4.22
CA LEU A 108 -12.12 -9.79 -3.05
C LEU A 108 -11.91 -8.30 -2.75
N ALA A 109 -10.67 -7.83 -2.83
CA ALA A 109 -10.34 -6.41 -2.68
C ALA A 109 -11.05 -5.56 -3.74
N PHE A 110 -11.03 -6.00 -5.00
CA PHE A 110 -11.69 -5.32 -6.12
C PHE A 110 -13.19 -5.20 -5.89
N GLU A 111 -13.88 -6.29 -5.53
CA GLU A 111 -15.33 -6.26 -5.28
C GLU A 111 -15.68 -5.38 -4.07
N LYS A 112 -14.86 -5.39 -3.01
CA LYS A 112 -15.04 -4.54 -1.82
C LYS A 112 -14.79 -3.07 -2.14
N ALA A 113 -13.85 -2.78 -3.04
CA ALA A 113 -13.52 -1.43 -3.49
C ALA A 113 -14.51 -0.88 -4.51
N ARG A 114 -15.18 -1.72 -5.32
CA ARG A 114 -16.04 -1.28 -6.43
C ARG A 114 -17.06 -0.20 -6.05
N PRO A 115 -17.77 -0.28 -4.90
CA PRO A 115 -18.71 0.78 -4.49
C PRO A 115 -18.02 2.10 -4.07
N LEU A 116 -16.73 2.05 -3.76
CA LEU A 116 -15.90 3.18 -3.34
C LEU A 116 -15.17 3.82 -4.53
N MET A 117 -14.96 3.06 -5.60
CA MET A 117 -14.50 3.57 -6.89
C MET A 117 -15.64 4.42 -7.48
N GLY A 118 -15.60 5.73 -7.27
CA GLY A 118 -16.62 6.63 -7.82
C GLY A 118 -16.74 6.49 -9.35
N ASP A 119 -17.90 6.83 -9.91
CA ASP A 119 -18.20 6.73 -11.35
C ASP A 119 -17.47 7.79 -12.23
N GLY A 120 -16.51 8.52 -11.66
CA GLY A 120 -15.75 9.58 -12.33
C GLY A 120 -14.33 9.14 -12.70
N PRO A 121 -13.65 9.86 -13.61
CA PRO A 121 -12.22 9.64 -13.83
C PRO A 121 -11.48 9.74 -12.49
N ALA A 122 -10.52 8.85 -12.25
CA ALA A 122 -9.67 8.90 -11.07
C ALA A 122 -9.22 10.35 -10.83
N ALA A 123 -9.39 10.84 -9.60
CA ALA A 123 -8.98 12.20 -9.26
C ALA A 123 -7.50 12.35 -9.66
N HIS A 124 -7.24 13.23 -10.61
CA HIS A 124 -5.89 13.40 -11.11
C HIS A 124 -5.03 13.96 -9.98
N PRO A 125 -3.79 13.45 -9.81
CA PRO A 125 -2.89 13.96 -8.79
C PRO A 125 -2.72 15.47 -8.95
N THR A 126 -2.89 16.20 -7.85
CA THR A 126 -2.69 17.63 -7.83
C THR A 126 -1.21 17.95 -8.04
N HIS A 127 -0.89 19.19 -8.40
CA HIS A 127 0.50 19.64 -8.43
C HIS A 127 1.23 19.44 -7.10
N ARG A 128 0.49 19.47 -5.97
CA ARG A 128 1.06 19.20 -4.66
C ARG A 128 1.45 17.73 -4.50
N ASP A 129 0.57 16.82 -4.92
CA ASP A 129 0.81 15.37 -4.89
C ASP A 129 2.04 15.01 -5.73
N LEU A 130 2.10 15.53 -6.97
CA LEU A 130 3.23 15.29 -7.88
C LEU A 130 4.57 15.82 -7.33
N ARG A 131 4.55 16.97 -6.65
CA ARG A 131 5.76 17.51 -6.01
C ARG A 131 6.19 16.66 -4.83
N PHE A 132 5.24 16.16 -4.04
CA PHE A 132 5.54 15.28 -2.91
C PHE A 132 6.03 13.90 -3.38
N GLU A 133 5.44 13.32 -4.43
CA GLU A 133 5.94 12.10 -5.09
C GLU A 133 7.41 12.28 -5.49
N LYS A 134 7.76 13.37 -6.19
CA LYS A 134 9.16 13.69 -6.56
C LYS A 134 10.08 13.82 -5.35
N THR A 135 9.63 14.52 -4.30
CA THR A 135 10.43 14.67 -3.08
C THR A 135 10.71 13.32 -2.43
N ARG A 136 9.72 12.42 -2.40
CA ARG A 136 9.86 11.09 -1.83
C ARG A 136 10.78 10.21 -2.67
N ASP A 137 10.60 10.20 -3.99
CA ASP A 137 11.43 9.41 -4.89
C ASP A 137 12.91 9.83 -4.77
N PHE A 138 13.18 11.13 -4.67
CA PHE A 138 14.52 11.65 -4.35
C PHE A 138 15.06 11.11 -3.01
N VAL A 139 14.26 11.11 -1.94
CA VAL A 139 14.69 10.54 -0.65
C VAL A 139 15.03 9.06 -0.78
N HIS A 140 14.22 8.28 -1.50
CA HIS A 140 14.47 6.84 -1.68
C HIS A 140 15.71 6.57 -2.52
N GLU A 141 15.96 7.37 -3.56
CA GLU A 141 17.15 7.26 -4.41
C GLU A 141 18.44 7.64 -3.66
N HIS A 142 18.36 8.61 -2.74
CA HIS A 142 19.51 9.15 -2.01
C HIS A 142 19.55 8.74 -0.53
N TYR A 143 18.85 7.67 -0.15
CA TYR A 143 18.72 7.26 1.26
C TYR A 143 20.06 6.86 1.90
N ALA A 144 21.03 6.41 1.09
CA ALA A 144 22.38 6.08 1.54
C ALA A 144 23.31 7.30 1.70
N GLU A 145 22.86 8.49 1.30
CA GLU A 145 23.65 9.72 1.30
C GLU A 145 23.25 10.64 2.48
N ALA A 146 24.14 11.55 2.84
CA ALA A 146 23.84 12.58 3.83
C ALA A 146 23.03 13.72 3.20
N ILE A 147 21.72 13.51 3.01
CA ILE A 147 20.80 14.52 2.46
C ILE A 147 20.16 15.39 3.55
N GLY A 148 20.07 16.69 3.29
CA GLY A 148 19.41 17.66 4.16
C GLY A 148 17.99 18.00 3.72
N VAL A 149 17.22 18.64 4.60
CA VAL A 149 15.85 19.09 4.27
C VAL A 149 15.83 20.11 3.12
N ALA A 150 16.91 20.87 2.92
CA ALA A 150 17.05 21.79 1.81
C ALA A 150 17.11 21.06 0.45
N ASP A 151 17.84 19.94 0.39
CA ASP A 151 17.97 19.12 -0.82
C ASP A 151 16.63 18.46 -1.19
N ILE A 152 15.97 17.92 -0.16
CA ILE A 152 14.63 17.32 -0.25
C ILE A 152 13.59 18.35 -0.76
N ALA A 153 13.61 19.56 -0.20
CA ALA A 153 12.72 20.64 -0.62
C ALA A 153 12.98 21.07 -2.07
N ALA A 154 14.26 21.15 -2.47
CA ALA A 154 14.69 21.51 -3.82
C ALA A 154 14.22 20.48 -4.86
N ALA A 155 14.32 19.18 -4.56
CA ALA A 155 13.86 18.11 -5.44
C ALA A 155 12.35 18.20 -5.76
N GLY A 156 11.54 18.62 -4.79
CA GLY A 156 10.11 18.86 -4.96
C GLY A 156 9.74 20.23 -5.56
N CYS A 157 10.72 21.10 -5.86
CA CYS A 157 10.50 22.51 -6.19
C CYS A 157 9.62 23.23 -5.14
N THR A 158 9.95 23.05 -3.86
CA THR A 158 9.22 23.62 -2.72
C THR A 158 10.14 24.39 -1.78
N SER A 159 9.57 25.24 -0.93
CA SER A 159 10.32 25.83 0.20
C SER A 159 10.51 24.78 1.30
N THR A 160 11.51 24.95 2.17
CA THR A 160 11.71 24.07 3.34
C THR A 160 10.47 24.03 4.23
N ARG A 161 9.79 25.17 4.43
CA ARG A 161 8.53 25.24 5.19
C ARG A 161 7.42 24.42 4.55
N ASP A 162 7.25 24.53 3.23
CA ASP A 162 6.24 23.75 2.50
C ASP A 162 6.57 22.26 2.51
N CYS A 163 7.85 21.91 2.44
CA CYS A 163 8.33 20.53 2.58
C CYS A 163 7.93 19.95 3.95
N PHE A 164 8.24 20.65 5.05
CA PHE A 164 7.80 20.22 6.39
C PHE A 164 6.28 20.04 6.48
N ARG A 165 5.50 20.98 5.92
CA ARG A 165 4.03 20.88 5.92
C ARG A 165 3.56 19.67 5.12
N SER A 166 4.10 19.43 3.93
CA SER A 166 3.72 18.28 3.11
C SER A 166 4.08 16.94 3.78
N PHE A 167 5.27 16.78 4.34
CA PHE A 167 5.59 15.55 5.08
C PHE A 167 4.65 15.33 6.28
N LYS A 168 4.31 16.40 7.01
CA LYS A 168 3.36 16.29 8.12
C LYS A 168 1.96 15.89 7.64
N ASP A 169 1.50 16.46 6.52
CA ASP A 169 0.17 16.19 5.99
C ASP A 169 0.05 14.80 5.36
N TYR A 170 1.07 14.34 4.62
CA TYR A 170 1.01 13.06 3.88
C TYR A 170 1.51 11.86 4.68
N VAL A 171 2.55 12.02 5.51
CA VAL A 171 3.18 10.90 6.24
C VAL A 171 3.23 11.10 7.76
N GLY A 172 2.63 12.18 8.27
CA GLY A 172 2.49 12.42 9.72
C GLY A 172 3.78 12.78 10.46
N MET A 173 4.90 12.96 9.76
CA MET A 173 6.22 13.22 10.36
C MET A 173 6.98 14.31 9.61
N GLY A 174 8.14 14.74 10.11
CA GLY A 174 9.00 15.70 9.41
C GLY A 174 9.94 15.02 8.39
N PRO A 175 10.41 15.72 7.34
CA PRO A 175 11.32 15.16 6.33
C PRO A 175 12.62 14.61 6.94
N ALA A 176 13.19 15.30 7.94
CA ALA A 176 14.39 14.81 8.62
C ALA A 176 14.15 13.53 9.44
N GLN A 177 12.94 13.36 9.97
CA GLN A 177 12.55 12.14 10.68
C GLN A 177 12.34 11.00 9.68
N TYR A 178 11.65 11.29 8.57
CA TYR A 178 11.38 10.33 7.51
C TYR A 178 12.65 9.72 6.88
N VAL A 179 13.73 10.48 6.75
CA VAL A 179 15.02 9.96 6.24
C VAL A 179 15.71 9.00 7.22
N ARG A 180 15.30 8.96 8.50
CA ARG A 180 15.92 8.11 9.53
C ARG A 180 15.15 6.83 9.82
N GLU A 181 13.92 6.72 9.34
CA GLU A 181 13.03 5.57 9.51
C GLU A 181 12.99 4.73 8.23
#